data_AF-A0A1Z3N7N1-F1
#
_entry.id   AF-A0A1Z3N7N1-F1
#
_cell.length_a   1.000
_cell.length_b   1.000
_cell.length_c   1.000
_cell.angle_alpha   90.00
_cell.angle_beta   90.00
_cell.angle_gamma   90.00
#
_symmetry.space_group_name_H-M   'P 1'
#
loop_
_entity.id
_entity.type
_entity.pdbx_description
1 polymer ?
#
loop_
_entity_poly.entity_id
_entity_poly.type
_entity_poly.pdbx_seq_one_letter_code
_entity_poly.pdbx_strand_id
1 'polypeptide(L)'
;MLLFYGNQMNMKKEEVLTTESSKVESWERWWHALSISDTLLSRAEEDPSMKEICNYLESIEVVFEDACDPADDFKAYAIRSLCQAVRRTLKNKQEST
;
A
#
# COMPACT_ATOMS: atom_id res chain seq x y z
N MET A 1 15.86 -54.65 -20.38
CA MET A 1 14.42 -54.91 -20.56
C MET A 1 13.68 -53.88 -19.72
N LEU A 2 13.02 -52.93 -20.38
CA LEU A 2 12.12 -51.92 -19.78
C LEU A 2 10.91 -52.62 -19.15
N LEU A 3 10.40 -52.11 -18.02
CA LEU A 3 8.97 -51.91 -17.81
C LEU A 3 8.71 -50.71 -16.88
N PHE A 4 7.73 -49.91 -17.31
CA PHE A 4 7.25 -48.62 -16.82
C PHE A 4 6.17 -48.76 -15.72
N TYR A 5 5.76 -47.60 -15.18
CA TYR A 5 4.63 -47.30 -14.27
C TYR A 5 4.92 -47.55 -12.79
N GLY A 6 4.75 -46.62 -11.86
CA GLY A 6 4.15 -45.29 -11.88
C GLY A 6 3.69 -45.01 -10.45
N ASN A 7 4.17 -43.94 -9.82
CA ASN A 7 3.47 -43.37 -8.67
C ASN A 7 3.70 -41.86 -8.65
N GLN A 8 3.02 -41.18 -9.57
CA GLN A 8 2.77 -39.74 -9.54
C GLN A 8 1.85 -39.42 -8.34
N MET A 9 2.32 -39.51 -7.11
CA MET A 9 1.59 -38.96 -5.95
C MET A 9 2.58 -38.53 -4.87
N ASN A 10 3.42 -37.52 -5.16
CA ASN A 10 4.10 -36.77 -4.10
C ASN A 10 4.61 -35.38 -4.51
N MET A 11 3.93 -34.71 -5.45
CA MET A 11 4.28 -33.33 -5.85
C MET A 11 3.07 -32.40 -5.92
N LYS A 12 2.07 -32.59 -5.05
CA LYS A 12 0.84 -31.75 -5.05
C LYS A 12 0.46 -31.16 -3.68
N LYS A 13 1.36 -31.18 -2.69
CA LYS A 13 1.03 -30.67 -1.34
C LYS A 13 1.84 -29.48 -0.85
N GLU A 14 2.74 -28.92 -1.66
CA GLU A 14 3.54 -27.75 -1.25
C GLU A 14 3.28 -26.47 -2.08
N GLU A 15 2.15 -26.39 -2.80
CA GLU A 15 1.84 -25.22 -3.65
C GLU A 15 0.59 -24.43 -3.22
N VAL A 16 0.06 -24.63 -2.00
CA VAL A 16 -1.25 -24.05 -1.60
C VAL A 16 -1.18 -23.17 -0.34
N LEU A 17 0.00 -22.77 0.14
CA LEU A 17 0.11 -21.98 1.39
C LEU A 17 0.70 -20.58 1.25
N THR A 18 1.11 -20.14 0.05
CA THR A 18 1.75 -18.82 -0.12
C THR A 18 0.85 -17.75 -0.75
N THR A 19 -0.26 -18.14 -1.40
CA THR A 19 -1.13 -17.18 -2.11
C THR A 19 -2.21 -16.52 -1.25
N GLU A 20 -2.46 -17.01 -0.03
CA GLU A 20 -3.43 -16.37 0.88
C GLU A 20 -2.78 -15.33 1.80
N SER A 21 -1.50 -15.54 2.17
CA SER A 21 -0.77 -14.62 3.05
C SER A 21 -0.54 -13.24 2.43
N SER A 22 -0.24 -13.15 1.13
CA SER A 22 0.03 -11.85 0.47
C SER A 22 -1.21 -11.01 0.20
N LYS A 23 -2.41 -11.60 0.23
CA LYS A 23 -3.67 -10.86 -0.02
C LYS A 23 -4.16 -10.10 1.20
N VAL A 24 -3.88 -10.62 2.40
CA VAL A 24 -4.31 -10.01 3.67
C VAL A 24 -3.55 -8.71 3.93
N GLU A 25 -2.22 -8.71 3.72
CA GLU A 25 -1.39 -7.51 3.82
C GLU A 25 -1.80 -6.43 2.79
N SER A 26 -2.30 -6.83 1.62
CA SER A 26 -2.76 -5.87 0.62
C SER A 26 -4.05 -5.17 1.03
N TRP A 27 -4.99 -5.79 1.75
CA TRP A 27 -6.26 -5.14 2.10
C TRP A 27 -6.07 -4.07 3.17
N GLU A 28 -5.25 -4.35 4.19
CA GLU A 28 -5.04 -3.47 5.33
C GLU A 28 -4.46 -2.12 4.93
N ARG A 29 -3.50 -2.10 3.99
CA ARG A 29 -2.95 -0.85 3.43
C ARG A 29 -3.99 0.01 2.71
N TRP A 30 -4.91 -0.61 1.97
CA TRP A 30 -5.98 0.10 1.28
C TRP A 30 -7.01 0.63 2.28
N TRP A 31 -7.35 -0.16 3.29
CA TRP A 31 -8.23 0.28 4.37
C TRP A 31 -7.64 1.46 5.15
N HIS A 32 -6.33 1.43 5.42
CA HIS A 32 -5.61 2.54 6.05
C HIS A 32 -5.75 3.84 5.23
N ALA A 33 -5.47 3.79 3.93
CA ALA A 33 -5.64 4.95 3.05
C ALA A 33 -7.09 5.49 3.04
N LEU A 34 -8.09 4.60 2.99
CA LEU A 34 -9.50 4.98 3.06
C LEU A 34 -9.85 5.64 4.39
N SER A 35 -9.42 5.06 5.52
CA SER A 35 -9.68 5.63 6.84
C SER A 35 -9.08 7.03 7.01
N ILE A 36 -7.90 7.27 6.43
CA ILE A 36 -7.27 8.60 6.44
C ILE A 36 -8.06 9.56 5.57
N SER A 37 -8.51 9.13 4.39
CA SER A 37 -9.39 9.93 3.53
C SER A 37 -10.68 10.35 4.26
N ASP A 38 -11.36 9.41 4.92
CA ASP A 38 -12.59 9.68 5.68
C ASP A 38 -12.33 10.62 6.86
N THR A 39 -11.18 10.46 7.54
CA THR A 39 -10.77 11.34 8.63
C THR A 39 -10.53 12.77 8.13
N LEU A 40 -9.80 12.93 7.02
CA LEU A 40 -9.54 14.25 6.43
C LEU A 40 -10.82 14.91 5.91
N LEU A 41 -11.73 14.13 5.31
CA LEU A 41 -13.02 14.63 4.83
C LEU A 41 -13.93 15.07 5.98
N SER A 42 -14.06 14.26 7.03
CA SER A 42 -14.92 14.59 8.17
C SER A 42 -14.44 15.81 8.94
N ARG A 43 -13.13 16.08 8.91
CA ARG A 43 -12.50 17.21 9.60
C ARG A 43 -12.17 18.38 8.67
N ALA A 44 -12.61 18.35 7.41
CA ALA A 44 -12.28 19.40 6.45
C ALA A 44 -12.76 20.79 6.90
N GLU A 45 -13.88 20.85 7.63
CA GLU A 45 -14.44 22.09 8.19
C GLU A 45 -13.73 22.55 9.48
N GLU A 46 -12.92 21.68 10.11
CA GLU A 46 -12.17 21.97 11.34
C GLU A 46 -10.82 22.65 11.06
N ASP A 47 -10.48 22.88 9.80
CA ASP A 47 -9.19 23.45 9.35
C ASP A 47 -7.97 22.76 10.00
N PRO A 48 -7.76 21.46 9.73
CA PRO A 48 -6.69 20.69 10.35
C PRO A 48 -5.34 21.30 10.03
N SER A 49 -4.46 21.35 11.02
CA SER A 49 -3.15 21.97 10.85
C SER A 49 -2.38 21.32 9.71
N MET A 50 -1.58 22.09 8.98
CA MET A 50 -0.77 21.54 7.90
C MET A 50 0.17 20.41 8.36
N LYS A 51 0.67 20.50 9.61
CA LYS A 51 1.47 19.43 10.23
C LYS A 51 0.68 18.13 10.33
N GLU A 52 -0.58 18.21 10.75
CA GLU A 52 -1.47 17.06 10.87
C GLU A 52 -1.78 16.44 9.50
N ILE A 53 -2.10 17.25 8.49
CA ILE A 53 -2.29 16.77 7.11
C ILE A 53 -1.02 16.07 6.61
N CYS A 54 0.16 16.65 6.84
CA CYS A 54 1.43 16.05 6.45
C CYS A 54 1.66 14.69 7.13
N ASN A 55 1.31 14.55 8.41
CA ASN A 55 1.44 13.29 9.13
C ASN A 55 0.52 12.20 8.55
N TYR A 56 -0.71 12.55 8.19
CA TYR A 56 -1.62 11.63 7.53
C TYR A 56 -1.08 11.15 6.17
N LEU A 57 -0.61 12.07 5.33
CA LEU A 57 -0.02 11.71 4.03
C LEU A 57 1.22 10.84 4.18
N GLU A 58 2.10 11.15 5.14
CA GLU A 58 3.28 10.35 5.44
C GLU A 58 2.93 8.94 5.94
N SER A 59 1.87 8.81 6.73
CA SER A 59 1.38 7.51 7.18
C SER A 59 0.91 6.62 6.02
N ILE A 60 0.29 7.20 4.98
CA ILE A 60 -0.02 6.46 3.74
C ILE A 60 1.29 6.05 3.05
N GLU A 61 2.25 6.96 2.90
CA GLU A 61 3.52 6.65 2.23
C GLU A 61 4.29 5.47 2.85
N VAL A 62 4.27 5.36 4.18
CA VAL A 62 4.92 4.28 4.94
C VAL A 62 4.24 2.93 4.69
N VAL A 63 2.92 2.89 4.72
CA VAL A 63 2.17 1.63 4.55
C VAL A 63 2.21 1.11 3.10
N PHE A 64 2.61 1.96 2.15
CA PHE A 64 2.85 1.61 0.75
C PHE A 64 4.35 1.57 0.39
N GLU A 65 5.26 1.37 1.35
CA GLU A 65 6.73 1.44 1.16
C GLU A 65 7.25 0.56 0.01
N ASP A 66 6.73 -0.66 -0.12
CA ASP A 66 7.15 -1.63 -1.15
C ASP A 66 6.70 -1.26 -2.57
N ALA A 67 5.82 -0.25 -2.73
CA ALA A 67 5.32 0.20 -4.01
C ALA A 67 6.30 1.14 -4.74
N CYS A 68 7.57 0.76 -4.79
CA CYS A 68 8.62 1.54 -5.45
C CYS A 68 8.66 1.31 -6.97
N ASP A 69 8.24 0.13 -7.45
CA ASP A 69 8.17 -0.17 -8.89
C ASP A 69 6.72 -0.12 -9.41
N PRO A 70 6.39 0.79 -10.34
CA PRO A 70 5.07 0.81 -10.99
C PRO A 70 4.76 -0.44 -11.83
N ALA A 71 5.76 -1.24 -12.21
CA ALA A 71 5.56 -2.50 -12.93
C ALA A 71 4.97 -3.60 -12.02
N ASP A 72 5.24 -3.56 -10.72
CA ASP A 72 4.77 -4.55 -9.74
C ASP A 72 3.38 -4.20 -9.20
N ASP A 73 3.16 -2.95 -8.81
CA ASP A 73 1.86 -2.46 -8.33
C ASP A 73 1.66 -0.97 -8.64
N PHE A 74 1.20 -0.69 -9.86
CA PHE A 74 0.95 0.68 -10.33
C PHE A 74 -0.01 1.47 -9.43
N LYS A 75 -1.03 0.80 -8.85
CA LYS A 75 -2.04 1.49 -8.03
C LYS A 75 -1.43 1.96 -6.72
N ALA A 76 -0.69 1.09 -6.06
CA ALA A 76 0.04 1.39 -4.84
C ALA A 76 1.09 2.50 -5.10
N TYR A 77 1.83 2.40 -6.22
CA TYR A 77 2.80 3.41 -6.64
C TYR A 77 2.15 4.78 -6.84
N ALA A 78 1.01 4.83 -7.52
CA ALA A 78 0.30 6.08 -7.83
C ALA A 78 -0.18 6.81 -6.56
N ILE A 79 -0.78 6.07 -5.61
CA ILE A 79 -1.24 6.64 -4.34
C ILE A 79 -0.07 7.18 -3.52
N ARG A 80 0.99 6.37 -3.35
CA ARG A 80 2.19 6.79 -2.63
C ARG A 80 2.82 8.05 -3.25
N SER A 81 2.96 8.07 -4.58
CA SER A 81 3.53 9.19 -5.32
C SER A 81 2.69 10.47 -5.17
N LEU A 82 1.36 10.34 -5.17
CA LEU A 82 0.45 11.47 -4.95
C LEU A 82 0.59 12.03 -3.53
N CYS A 83 0.58 11.17 -2.50
CA CYS A 83 0.76 11.58 -1.11
C CYS A 83 2.10 12.32 -0.92
N GLN A 84 3.19 11.78 -1.50
CA GLN A 84 4.50 12.43 -1.51
C GLN A 84 4.47 13.81 -2.15
N ALA A 85 3.86 13.94 -3.32
CA ALA A 85 3.78 15.20 -4.05
C ALA A 85 3.00 16.26 -3.26
N VAL A 86 1.85 15.89 -2.70
CA VAL A 86 1.03 16.80 -1.89
C VAL A 86 1.78 17.22 -0.62
N ARG A 87 2.36 16.27 0.12
CA ARG A 87 3.09 16.55 1.36
C ARG A 87 4.28 17.48 1.13
N ARG A 88 5.08 17.23 0.08
CA ARG A 88 6.21 18.11 -0.29
C ARG A 88 5.73 19.51 -0.69
N THR A 89 4.63 19.60 -1.43
CA THR A 89 4.05 20.89 -1.82
C THR A 89 3.59 21.68 -0.60
N LEU A 90 2.97 21.03 0.38
CA LEU A 90 2.55 21.65 1.63
C LEU A 90 3.74 22.14 2.46
N LYS A 91 4.77 21.30 2.64
CA LYS A 91 5.98 21.70 3.38
C LYS A 91 6.69 22.91 2.75
N ASN A 92 6.83 22.94 1.43
CA ASN A 92 7.47 24.06 0.73
C ASN A 92 6.71 25.39 0.92
N LYS A 93 5.37 25.34 1.01
CA LYS A 93 4.57 26.54 1.31
C LYS A 93 4.80 27.04 2.73
N GLN A 94 5.05 26.14 3.69
CA GLN A 94 5.38 26.51 5.07
C GLN A 94 6.66 27.32 5.17
N GLU A 95 7.70 26.89 4.46
CA GLU A 95 9.03 27.52 4.50
C GLU A 95 9.07 28.87 3.76
N SER A 96 8.05 29.15 2.94
CA SER A 96 7.94 30.37 2.14
C SER A 96 7.13 31.48 2.83
N THR A 97 6.59 31.24 4.03
CA THR A 97 5.74 32.18 4.80
C THR A 97 6.44 32.59 6.09
#